data_AF-A0A6G1I401-F1
#
_entry.id   AF-A0A6G1I401-F1
#
_cell.length_a   1.000
_cell.length_b   1.000
_cell.length_c   1.000
_cell.angle_alpha   90.00
_cell.angle_beta   90.00
_cell.angle_gamma   90.00
#
_symmetry.space_group_name_H-M   'P 1'
#
loop_
_entity.id
_entity.type
_entity.pdbx_description
1 polymer ?
#
loop_
_entity_poly.entity_id
_entity_poly.type
_entity_poly.pdbx_seq_one_letter_code
_entity_poly.pdbx_strand_id
1 'polypeptide(L)'
;MVSSPSVGRVLLSLSALVSSAGAFLADWNETHIYNPRWPPHAKFHNGQTMSMGVALAVATLYYTWRTVPSSQRRESLFTAAVFGSIYFISALSAILYPDSKGMDPEFGEGFVQAGPFSACVLMNWVGYWMEIRRLRAEKIH
;
A
#
# COMPACT_ATOMS: atom_id res chain seq x y z
N MET A 1 -19.92 22.91 0.79
CA MET A 1 -20.16 21.89 1.83
C MET A 1 -19.35 20.67 1.42
N VAL A 2 -18.27 20.34 2.15
CA VAL A 2 -17.47 19.14 1.85
C VAL A 2 -18.27 17.94 2.33
N SER A 3 -18.69 17.07 1.42
CA SER A 3 -19.36 15.83 1.79
C SER A 3 -18.39 14.93 2.55
N SER A 4 -18.90 14.16 3.50
CA SER A 4 -18.09 13.19 4.24
C SER A 4 -17.45 12.18 3.26
N PRO A 5 -16.20 11.76 3.51
CA PRO A 5 -15.56 10.68 2.75
C PRO A 5 -16.45 9.44 2.68
N SER A 6 -16.60 8.86 1.48
CA SER A 6 -17.22 7.55 1.35
C SER A 6 -16.34 6.47 1.97
N VAL A 7 -16.95 5.37 2.43
CA VAL A 7 -16.21 4.24 3.01
C VAL A 7 -15.12 3.71 2.07
N GLY A 8 -15.40 3.66 0.75
CA GLY A 8 -14.41 3.19 -0.22
C GLY A 8 -13.18 4.09 -0.32
N ARG A 9 -13.37 5.41 -0.26
CA ARG A 9 -12.25 6.37 -0.22
C ARG A 9 -11.48 6.33 1.09
N VAL A 10 -12.17 6.07 2.20
CA VAL A 10 -11.53 5.86 3.50
C VAL A 10 -10.62 4.63 3.46
N LEU A 11 -11.07 3.51 2.92
CA LEU A 11 -10.25 2.29 2.79
C LEU A 11 -9.00 2.50 1.94
N LEU A 12 -9.13 3.13 0.77
CA LEU A 12 -7.99 3.48 -0.10
C LEU A 12 -6.99 4.40 0.63
N SER A 13 -7.50 5.39 1.36
CA SER A 13 -6.66 6.34 2.09
C SER A 13 -5.96 5.69 3.29
N LEU A 14 -6.64 4.79 4.02
CA LEU A 14 -6.03 4.04 5.11
C LEU A 14 -4.91 3.12 4.61
N SER A 15 -5.11 2.42 3.48
CA SER A 15 -4.02 1.63 2.90
C SER A 15 -2.82 2.49 2.51
N ALA A 16 -3.05 3.69 1.97
CA ALA A 16 -1.98 4.63 1.63
C ALA A 16 -1.22 5.13 2.89
N LEU A 17 -1.92 5.35 4.00
CA LEU A 17 -1.29 5.69 5.27
C LEU A 17 -0.43 4.55 5.81
N VAL A 18 -0.90 3.30 5.70
CA VAL A 18 -0.11 2.13 6.09
C VAL A 18 1.15 2.00 5.23
N SER A 19 1.07 2.22 3.90
CA SER A 19 2.27 2.14 3.06
C SER A 19 3.27 3.27 3.32
N SER A 20 2.82 4.49 3.61
CA SER A 20 3.73 5.62 3.85
C SER A 20 4.37 5.60 5.24
N ALA A 21 3.63 5.22 6.29
CA ALA A 21 4.13 5.21 7.65
C ALA A 21 4.65 3.82 8.08
N GLY A 22 3.97 2.76 7.68
CA GLY A 22 4.27 1.39 8.12
C GLY A 22 5.66 0.93 7.74
N ALA A 23 6.14 1.29 6.54
CA ALA A 23 7.50 0.96 6.11
C ALA A 23 8.56 1.62 7.01
N PHE A 24 8.39 2.89 7.37
CA PHE A 24 9.32 3.57 8.28
C PHE A 24 9.24 3.01 9.71
N LEU A 25 8.03 2.69 10.19
CA LEU A 25 7.86 2.09 11.52
C LEU A 25 8.50 0.70 11.61
N ALA A 26 8.41 -0.09 10.55
CA ALA A 26 8.98 -1.43 10.49
C ALA A 26 10.50 -1.43 10.28
N ASP A 27 11.03 -0.48 9.50
CA ASP A 27 12.38 -0.59 8.95
C ASP A 27 13.37 0.44 9.56
N TRP A 28 12.88 1.47 10.25
CA TRP A 28 13.72 2.49 10.88
C TRP A 28 14.22 2.07 12.27
N ASN A 29 14.94 0.95 12.36
CA ASN A 29 15.44 0.41 13.61
C ASN A 29 16.67 -0.51 13.43
N GLU A 30 17.16 -1.07 14.54
CA GLU A 30 18.36 -1.92 14.63
C GLU A 30 18.23 -3.28 13.92
N THR A 31 17.01 -3.74 13.66
CA THR A 31 16.80 -4.99 12.90
C THR A 31 16.93 -4.80 11.39
N HIS A 32 16.81 -3.55 10.92
CA HIS A 32 16.77 -3.16 9.50
C HIS A 32 17.84 -2.08 9.18
N ILE A 33 17.46 -0.81 8.99
CA ILE A 33 18.37 0.21 8.43
C ILE A 33 19.64 0.42 9.27
N TYR A 34 19.57 0.23 10.58
CA TYR A 34 20.72 0.34 11.48
C TYR A 34 21.46 -0.98 11.71
N ASN A 35 20.95 -2.12 11.24
CA ASN A 35 21.56 -3.43 11.41
C ASN A 35 23.00 -3.45 10.86
N PRO A 36 24.04 -3.67 11.70
CA PRO A 36 25.43 -3.65 11.25
C PRO A 36 25.80 -4.86 10.38
N ARG A 37 25.00 -5.94 10.40
CA ARG A 37 25.23 -7.15 9.59
C ARG A 37 24.75 -7.00 8.14
N TRP A 38 23.84 -6.07 7.87
CA TRP A 38 23.34 -5.82 6.52
C TRP A 38 24.42 -5.14 5.67
N PRO A 39 24.76 -5.69 4.49
CA PRO A 39 25.64 -5.00 3.55
C PRO A 39 25.07 -3.63 3.18
N PRO A 40 25.92 -2.64 2.84
CA PRO A 40 25.44 -1.30 2.46
C PRO A 40 24.36 -1.30 1.37
N HIS A 41 24.43 -2.23 0.42
CA HIS A 41 23.45 -2.32 -0.67
C HIS A 41 22.06 -2.81 -0.22
N ALA A 42 21.98 -3.67 0.81
CA ALA A 42 20.70 -4.07 1.39
C ALA A 42 20.01 -2.87 2.05
N LYS A 43 20.77 -2.02 2.75
CA LYS A 43 20.28 -0.76 3.33
C LYS A 43 19.80 0.23 2.27
N PHE A 44 20.51 0.31 1.13
CA PHE A 44 20.07 1.11 -0.02
C PHE A 44 18.71 0.64 -0.52
N HIS A 45 18.53 -0.67 -0.76
CA HIS A 45 17.24 -1.21 -1.19
C HIS A 45 16.15 -1.06 -0.13
N ASN A 46 16.48 -1.12 1.16
CA ASN A 46 15.52 -0.85 2.22
C ASN A 46 15.07 0.63 2.25
N GLY A 47 15.99 1.58 2.14
CA GLY A 47 15.65 3.00 1.97
C GLY A 47 14.83 3.26 0.70
N GLN A 48 15.11 2.51 -0.38
CA GLN A 48 14.32 2.52 -1.61
C GLN A 48 12.87 2.03 -1.36
N THR A 49 12.65 0.93 -0.65
CA THR A 49 11.30 0.42 -0.37
C THR A 49 10.50 1.36 0.53
N MET A 50 11.13 1.92 1.57
CA MET A 50 10.49 2.94 2.41
C MET A 50 10.05 4.17 1.59
N SER A 51 10.95 4.69 0.74
CA SER A 51 10.63 5.84 -0.13
C SER A 51 9.54 5.49 -1.16
N MET A 52 9.57 4.26 -1.71
CA MET A 52 8.54 3.76 -2.63
C MET A 52 7.16 3.70 -1.96
N GLY A 53 7.09 3.28 -0.69
CA GLY A 53 5.85 3.26 0.09
C GLY A 53 5.19 4.64 0.19
N VAL A 54 6.00 5.69 0.38
CA VAL A 54 5.53 7.09 0.38
C VAL A 54 5.09 7.54 -1.02
N ALA A 55 5.89 7.27 -2.05
CA ALA A 55 5.56 7.67 -3.43
C ALA A 55 4.23 7.04 -3.90
N LEU A 56 4.03 5.74 -3.62
CA LEU A 56 2.81 5.02 -3.95
C LEU A 56 1.63 5.47 -3.09
N ALA A 57 1.83 5.85 -1.82
CA ALA A 57 0.79 6.45 -0.98
C ALA A 57 0.30 7.77 -1.57
N VAL A 58 1.22 8.66 -1.97
CA VAL A 58 0.90 9.94 -2.61
C VAL A 58 0.12 9.72 -3.90
N ALA A 59 0.56 8.77 -4.74
CA ALA A 59 -0.17 8.42 -5.97
C ALA A 59 -1.58 7.89 -5.64
N THR A 60 -1.70 6.97 -4.69
CA THR A 60 -2.99 6.40 -4.25
C THR A 60 -3.95 7.49 -3.78
N LEU A 61 -3.48 8.41 -2.93
CA LEU A 61 -4.29 9.53 -2.44
C LEU A 61 -4.67 10.49 -3.57
N TYR A 62 -3.73 10.85 -4.45
CA TYR A 62 -4.00 11.70 -5.60
C TYR A 62 -5.11 11.10 -6.48
N TYR A 63 -5.00 9.83 -6.87
CA TYR A 63 -5.99 9.17 -7.72
C TYR A 63 -7.32 8.89 -7.01
N THR A 64 -7.32 8.77 -5.67
CA THR A 64 -8.54 8.63 -4.87
C THR A 64 -9.34 9.94 -4.82
N TRP A 65 -8.64 11.07 -4.73
CA TRP A 65 -9.25 12.37 -4.40
C TRP A 65 -9.28 13.37 -5.56
N ARG A 66 -8.59 13.12 -6.68
CA ARG A 66 -8.58 14.03 -7.83
C ARG A 66 -9.98 14.26 -8.40
N THR A 67 -10.24 15.51 -8.77
CA THR A 67 -11.46 15.91 -9.45
C THR A 67 -11.34 15.61 -10.94
N VAL A 68 -12.18 14.74 -11.46
CA VAL A 68 -12.20 14.35 -12.88
C VAL A 68 -13.64 14.24 -13.40
N PRO A 69 -13.86 14.36 -14.73
CA PRO A 69 -15.17 14.12 -15.32
C PRO A 69 -15.74 12.75 -14.96
N SER A 70 -17.07 12.63 -14.94
CA SER A 70 -17.77 11.39 -14.58
C SER A 70 -17.33 10.16 -15.39
N SER A 71 -16.88 10.35 -16.64
CA SER A 71 -16.34 9.30 -17.51
C SER A 71 -15.02 8.71 -17.01
N GLN A 72 -14.20 9.48 -16.29
CA GLN A 72 -12.86 9.09 -15.83
C GLN A 72 -12.83 8.62 -14.36
N ARG A 73 -13.91 8.83 -13.59
CA ARG A 73 -13.95 8.48 -12.14
C ARG A 73 -13.60 7.01 -11.87
N ARG A 74 -14.07 6.08 -12.72
CA ARG A 74 -13.78 4.65 -12.57
C ARG A 74 -12.29 4.35 -12.79
N GLU A 75 -11.70 4.90 -13.84
CA GLU A 75 -10.27 4.72 -14.14
C GLU A 75 -9.43 5.29 -12.99
N SER A 76 -9.76 6.50 -12.53
CA SER A 76 -9.09 7.13 -11.39
C SER A 76 -9.03 6.21 -10.17
N LEU A 77 -10.17 5.65 -9.77
CA LEU A 77 -10.26 4.80 -8.59
C LEU A 77 -9.59 3.43 -8.80
N PHE A 78 -9.62 2.90 -10.03
CA PHE A 78 -8.90 1.68 -10.36
C PHE A 78 -7.39 1.90 -10.23
N THR A 79 -6.89 3.00 -10.78
CA THR A 79 -5.47 3.40 -10.70
C THR A 79 -5.05 3.63 -9.24
N ALA A 80 -5.92 4.22 -8.41
CA ALA A 80 -5.69 4.30 -6.96
C ALA A 80 -5.52 2.92 -6.32
N ALA A 81 -6.42 1.96 -6.61
CA ALA A 81 -6.32 0.62 -6.06
C ALA A 81 -5.08 -0.14 -6.52
N VAL A 82 -4.65 0.05 -7.77
CA VAL A 82 -3.42 -0.53 -8.31
C VAL A 82 -2.20 0.02 -7.57
N PHE A 83 -2.05 1.34 -7.46
CA PHE A 83 -0.93 1.95 -6.73
C PHE A 83 -0.95 1.60 -5.25
N GLY A 84 -2.14 1.55 -4.63
CA GLY A 84 -2.28 1.15 -3.23
C GLY A 84 -1.88 -0.29 -2.98
N SER A 85 -1.99 -1.17 -4.00
CA SER A 85 -1.73 -2.61 -3.86
C SER A 85 -0.32 -3.02 -4.27
N ILE A 86 0.30 -2.37 -5.26
CA ILE A 86 1.53 -2.87 -5.89
C ILE A 86 2.69 -3.01 -4.89
N TYR A 87 2.78 -2.10 -3.91
CA TYR A 87 3.76 -2.19 -2.83
C TYR A 87 3.62 -3.48 -2.01
N PHE A 88 2.39 -3.82 -1.62
CA PHE A 88 2.12 -4.99 -0.79
C PHE A 88 2.19 -6.29 -1.59
N ILE A 89 1.77 -6.27 -2.86
CA ILE A 89 1.88 -7.43 -3.75
C ILE A 89 3.35 -7.76 -4.00
N SER A 90 4.19 -6.76 -4.28
CA SER A 90 5.62 -6.99 -4.48
C SER A 90 6.27 -7.52 -3.20
N ALA A 91 5.92 -6.97 -2.03
CA ALA A 91 6.40 -7.45 -0.74
C ALA A 91 5.95 -8.89 -0.43
N LEU A 92 4.69 -9.25 -0.71
CA LEU A 92 4.18 -10.63 -0.58
C LEU A 92 4.91 -11.61 -1.51
N SER A 93 5.18 -11.19 -2.74
CA SER A 93 5.91 -12.01 -3.71
C SER A 93 7.40 -12.16 -3.39
N ALA A 94 7.95 -11.31 -2.51
CA ALA A 94 9.38 -11.28 -2.21
C ALA A 94 9.88 -12.61 -1.63
N ILE A 95 9.04 -13.35 -0.93
CA ILE A 95 9.36 -14.66 -0.35
C ILE A 95 9.63 -15.75 -1.41
N LEU A 96 9.25 -15.51 -2.66
CA LEU A 96 9.43 -16.46 -3.76
C LEU A 96 10.83 -16.41 -4.37
N TYR A 97 11.65 -15.41 -4.05
CA TYR A 97 13.00 -15.30 -4.56
C TYR A 97 13.97 -16.18 -3.77
N PRO A 98 15.02 -16.74 -4.41
CA PRO A 98 16.00 -17.61 -3.75
C PRO A 98 16.56 -16.98 -2.48
N ASP A 99 16.63 -17.79 -1.41
CA ASP A 99 17.21 -17.45 -0.10
C ASP A 99 16.57 -16.24 0.62
N SER A 100 15.41 -15.77 0.15
CA SER A 100 14.65 -14.71 0.82
C SER A 100 13.93 -15.21 2.08
N LYS A 101 13.80 -14.34 3.09
CA LYS A 101 13.06 -14.60 4.33
C LYS A 101 12.23 -13.38 4.72
N GLY A 102 11.14 -13.60 5.44
CA GLY A 102 10.30 -12.51 5.97
C GLY A 102 10.98 -11.70 7.07
N MET A 103 11.99 -12.26 7.72
CA MET A 103 12.88 -11.59 8.67
C MET A 103 14.20 -12.35 8.79
N ASP A 104 15.25 -11.68 9.28
CA ASP A 104 16.50 -12.37 9.60
C ASP A 104 16.24 -13.43 10.70
N PRO A 105 16.86 -14.64 10.62
CA PRO A 105 16.65 -15.71 11.60
C PRO A 105 16.96 -15.33 13.06
N GLU A 106 17.82 -14.33 13.27
CA GLU A 106 18.11 -13.78 14.59
C GLU A 106 16.86 -13.21 15.28
N PHE A 107 15.92 -12.65 14.51
CA PHE A 107 14.77 -11.94 15.03
C PHE A 107 13.48 -12.78 15.03
N GLY A 108 13.54 -14.00 14.50
CA GLY A 108 12.42 -14.92 14.48
C GLY A 108 12.34 -15.74 13.18
N GLU A 109 11.22 -16.42 13.03
CA GLU A 109 10.93 -17.29 11.88
C GLU A 109 9.58 -16.93 11.25
N GLY A 110 9.45 -17.22 9.96
CA GLY A 110 8.19 -17.05 9.21
C GLY A 110 8.04 -15.70 8.49
N PHE A 111 6.81 -15.41 8.05
CA PHE A 111 6.46 -14.24 7.26
C PHE A 111 5.28 -13.49 7.88
N VAL A 112 5.54 -12.86 9.04
CA VAL A 112 4.51 -12.19 9.87
C VAL A 112 3.80 -11.05 9.15
N GLN A 113 4.47 -10.43 8.18
CA GLN A 113 3.95 -9.31 7.40
C GLN A 113 2.91 -9.75 6.36
N ALA A 114 2.81 -11.04 6.05
CA ALA A 114 1.89 -11.55 5.03
C ALA A 114 0.43 -11.19 5.31
N GLY A 115 0.01 -11.28 6.58
CA GLY A 115 -1.34 -10.91 7.02
C GLY A 115 -1.65 -9.43 6.79
N PRO A 116 -0.88 -8.50 7.41
CA PRO A 116 -1.03 -7.06 7.19
C PRO A 116 -0.96 -6.65 5.71
N PHE A 117 -0.02 -7.19 4.94
CA PHE A 117 0.09 -6.88 3.51
C PHE A 117 -1.14 -7.33 2.73
N SER A 118 -1.63 -8.54 2.99
CA SER A 118 -2.86 -9.05 2.37
C SER A 118 -4.07 -8.21 2.74
N ALA A 119 -4.18 -7.76 3.99
CA ALA A 119 -5.24 -6.88 4.45
C ALA A 119 -5.23 -5.55 3.69
N CYS A 120 -4.06 -4.93 3.47
CA CYS A 120 -3.96 -3.70 2.69
C CYS A 120 -4.37 -3.90 1.23
N VAL A 121 -3.95 -5.00 0.58
CA VAL A 121 -4.41 -5.35 -0.77
C VAL A 121 -5.93 -5.47 -0.81
N LEU A 122 -6.53 -6.18 0.15
CA LEU A 122 -7.99 -6.31 0.25
C LEU A 122 -8.68 -4.96 0.47
N MET A 123 -8.15 -4.10 1.34
CA MET A 123 -8.69 -2.75 1.56
C MET A 123 -8.76 -1.93 0.28
N ASN A 124 -7.72 -1.99 -0.56
CA ASN A 124 -7.70 -1.25 -1.83
C ASN A 124 -8.77 -1.75 -2.81
N TRP A 125 -8.88 -3.07 -2.98
CA TRP A 125 -9.83 -3.64 -3.94
C TRP A 125 -11.28 -3.58 -3.44
N VAL A 126 -11.51 -3.77 -2.14
CA VAL A 126 -12.84 -3.56 -1.52
C VAL A 126 -13.21 -2.08 -1.60
N GLY A 127 -12.27 -1.18 -1.31
CA GLY A 127 -12.50 0.26 -1.40
C GLY A 127 -12.89 0.70 -2.81
N TYR A 128 -12.17 0.23 -3.83
CA TYR A 128 -12.53 0.42 -5.23
C TYR A 128 -13.92 -0.14 -5.55
N TRP A 129 -14.20 -1.39 -5.18
CA TRP A 129 -15.49 -2.03 -5.46
C TRP A 129 -16.67 -1.26 -4.85
N MET A 130 -16.53 -0.77 -3.61
CA MET A 130 -17.54 0.05 -2.94
C MET A 130 -17.78 1.36 -3.68
N GLU A 131 -16.73 2.03 -4.15
CA GLU A 131 -16.88 3.25 -4.95
C GLU A 131 -17.57 2.98 -6.29
N ILE A 132 -17.25 1.87 -6.97
CA ILE A 132 -17.95 1.52 -8.21
C ILE A 132 -19.44 1.27 -7.98
N ARG A 133 -19.81 0.64 -6.86
CA ARG A 133 -21.23 0.48 -6.49
C ARG A 133 -21.90 1.83 -6.25
N ARG A 134 -21.23 2.73 -5.51
CA ARG A 134 -21.71 4.10 -5.24
C ARG A 134 -21.93 4.90 -6.54
N LEU A 135 -20.95 4.89 -7.44
CA LEU A 135 -21.02 5.58 -8.73
C LEU A 135 -22.10 5.03 -9.67
N ARG A 136 -22.45 3.74 -9.56
CA ARG A 136 -23.56 3.14 -10.32
C ARG A 136 -24.91 3.58 -9.76
N ALA A 137 -25.05 3.65 -8.44
CA ALA A 137 -26.28 4.13 -7.81
C ALA A 137 -26.57 5.61 -8.16
N GLU A 138 -25.53 6.45 -8.25
CA GLU A 138 -25.67 7.85 -8.69
C GLU A 138 -26.19 8.01 -10.12
N LYS A 139 -26.00 7.03 -11.02
CA LYS A 139 -26.45 7.10 -12.42
C LYS A 139 -27.91 6.66 -12.61
N ILE A 140 -28.52 6.07 -11.58
CA ILE A 140 -29.90 5.58 -11.62
C ILE A 140 -30.89 6.66 -11.14
N HIS A 141 -30.39 7.73 -10.54
CA HIS A 141 -31.13 8.92 -10.13
C HIS A 141 -30.80 10.10 -11.05
#